data_AF-A0A1I1V0Q7-F1
#
_entry.id   AF-A0A1I1V0Q7-F1
#
_cell.length_a   1.000
_cell.length_b   1.000
_cell.length_c   1.000
_cell.angle_alpha   90.00
_cell.angle_beta   90.00
_cell.angle_gamma   90.00
#
_symmetry.space_group_name_H-M   'P 1'
#
loop_
_entity.id
_entity.type
_entity.pdbx_description
1 polymer ?
#
loop_
_entity_poly.entity_id
_entity_poly.type
_entity_poly.pdbx_seq_one_letter_code
_entity_poly.pdbx_strand_id
1 'polypeptide(L)'
;LKRSRSNNIERLQALLLIALIAQYTLYLIGKAAEILKYHYHFQANTIKKRRVLSYCYLGKRILTHKNYHIPECIIKKAQRSLINEAK
;
A
#
# COMPACT_ATOMS: atom_id res chain seq x y z
N LEU A 1 1.16 -26.81 4.24
CA LEU A 1 0.91 -26.55 5.67
C LEU A 1 2.21 -26.33 6.47
N LYS A 2 3.19 -27.26 6.47
CA LYS A 2 4.47 -27.07 7.21
C LYS A 2 5.17 -25.73 6.98
N ARG A 3 5.28 -25.25 5.73
CA ARG A 3 5.93 -23.96 5.40
C ARG A 3 5.17 -22.73 5.92
N SER A 4 3.86 -22.82 6.09
CA SER A 4 3.01 -21.73 6.61
C SER A 4 2.83 -21.78 8.13
N ARG A 5 3.49 -22.73 8.82
CA ARG A 5 3.38 -22.97 10.28
C ARG A 5 1.93 -23.10 10.79
N SER A 6 0.99 -23.45 9.91
CA SER A 6 -0.39 -23.78 10.24
C SER A 6 -0.65 -25.24 9.90
N ASN A 7 -1.38 -25.94 10.76
CA ASN A 7 -1.84 -27.32 10.53
C ASN A 7 -3.31 -27.39 10.12
N ASN A 8 -4.02 -26.25 10.09
CA ASN A 8 -5.41 -26.14 9.68
C ASN A 8 -5.51 -25.25 8.42
N ILE A 9 -6.21 -25.76 7.39
CA ILE A 9 -6.39 -25.08 6.10
C ILE A 9 -7.34 -23.89 6.22
N GLU A 10 -8.45 -24.02 6.93
CA GLU A 10 -9.44 -22.95 7.16
C GLU A 10 -8.78 -21.76 7.87
N ARG A 11 -7.97 -22.05 8.90
CA ARG A 11 -7.17 -21.01 9.57
C ARG A 11 -6.20 -20.33 8.61
N LEU A 12 -5.54 -21.09 7.73
CA LEU A 12 -4.63 -20.53 6.75
C LEU A 12 -5.37 -19.64 5.74
N GLN A 13 -6.54 -20.06 5.26
CA GLN A 13 -7.40 -19.27 4.37
C GLN A 13 -7.81 -17.94 5.02
N ALA A 14 -8.24 -17.97 6.29
CA ALA A 14 -8.57 -16.76 7.04
C ALA A 14 -7.37 -15.81 7.17
N LEU A 15 -6.18 -16.35 7.49
CA LEU A 15 -4.95 -15.55 7.57
C LEU A 15 -4.57 -14.93 6.22
N LEU A 16 -4.72 -15.68 5.13
CA LEU A 16 -4.47 -15.17 3.78
C LEU A 16 -5.46 -14.07 3.39
N LEU A 17 -6.73 -14.19 3.78
CA LEU A 17 -7.73 -13.16 3.55
C LEU A 17 -7.40 -11.87 4.32
N ILE A 18 -7.03 -12.00 5.60
CA ILE A 18 -6.60 -10.86 6.43
C ILE A 18 -5.36 -10.20 5.81
N ALA A 19 -4.38 -11.00 5.41
CA ALA A 19 -3.16 -10.51 4.77
C ALA A 19 -3.47 -9.79 3.45
N LEU A 20 -4.39 -10.31 2.64
CA LEU A 20 -4.83 -9.69 1.39
C LEU A 20 -5.50 -8.33 1.64
N ILE A 21 -6.40 -8.25 2.62
CA ILE A 21 -7.07 -6.99 2.97
C ILE A 21 -6.04 -5.97 3.45
N ALA A 22 -5.14 -6.36 4.36
CA ALA A 22 -4.08 -5.48 4.86
C ALA A 22 -3.16 -4.98 3.72
N GLN A 23 -2.77 -5.89 2.82
CA GLN A 23 -1.96 -5.56 1.64
C GLN A 23 -2.70 -4.59 0.72
N TYR A 24 -3.99 -4.82 0.46
CA TYR A 24 -4.82 -3.93 -0.36
C TYR A 24 -4.93 -2.53 0.26
N THR A 25 -5.13 -2.44 1.57
CA THR A 25 -5.14 -1.16 2.29
C THR A 25 -3.81 -0.42 2.14
N LEU A 26 -2.68 -1.11 2.26
CA LEU A 26 -1.35 -0.51 2.03
C LEU A 26 -1.16 -0.05 0.58
N TYR A 27 -1.66 -0.78 -0.40
CA TYR A 27 -1.66 -0.36 -1.80
C TYR A 27 -2.44 0.95 -1.99
N LEU A 28 -3.63 1.05 -1.41
CA LEU A 28 -4.48 2.24 -1.51
C LEU A 28 -3.80 3.48 -0.90
N ILE A 29 -3.23 3.33 0.30
CA ILE A 29 -2.50 4.39 1.00
C ILE A 29 -1.25 4.77 0.21
N GLY A 30 -0.49 3.79 -0.30
CA GLY A 30 0.70 4.03 -1.11
C GLY A 30 0.38 4.80 -2.40
N LYS A 31 -0.73 4.46 -3.08
CA LYS A 31 -1.18 5.20 -4.26
C LYS A 31 -1.61 6.62 -3.91
N ALA A 32 -2.36 6.79 -2.82
CA ALA A 32 -2.75 8.12 -2.33
C ALA A 32 -1.52 8.99 -2.02
N ALA A 33 -0.50 8.42 -1.37
CA ALA A 33 0.76 9.10 -1.09
C ALA A 33 1.54 9.46 -2.37
N GLU A 34 1.48 8.62 -3.41
CA GLU A 34 2.06 8.93 -4.73
C GLU A 34 1.36 10.14 -5.38
N ILE A 35 0.02 10.19 -5.34
CA ILE A 35 -0.77 11.32 -5.86
C ILE A 35 -0.39 12.62 -5.14
N LEU A 36 -0.16 12.55 -3.82
CA LEU A 36 0.30 13.68 -2.99
C LEU A 36 1.80 13.95 -3.08
N LYS A 37 2.54 13.19 -3.91
CA LYS A 37 3.99 13.31 -4.11
C LYS A 37 4.85 13.05 -2.85
N TYR A 38 4.28 12.42 -1.82
CA TYR A 38 4.99 12.11 -0.57
C TYR A 38 6.10 11.05 -0.76
N HIS A 39 6.06 10.27 -1.83
CA HIS A 39 7.13 9.33 -2.16
C HIS A 39 8.50 9.99 -2.33
N TYR A 40 8.55 11.26 -2.75
CA TYR A 40 9.82 11.98 -2.89
C TYR A 40 10.52 12.22 -1.55
N HIS A 41 9.80 12.28 -0.44
CA HIS A 41 10.39 12.46 0.89
C HIS A 41 11.10 11.20 1.39
N PHE A 42 10.73 10.04 0.86
CA PHE A 42 11.31 8.74 1.22
C PHE A 42 12.33 8.23 0.21
N GLN A 43 12.55 8.98 -0.87
CA GLN A 43 13.42 8.58 -1.94
C GLN A 43 14.77 9.28 -1.83
N ALA A 44 15.83 8.51 -1.62
CA ALA A 44 17.20 9.02 -1.63
C ALA A 44 17.70 9.33 -3.06
N ASN A 45 17.17 8.63 -4.07
CA ASN A 45 17.54 8.85 -5.47
C ASN A 45 17.04 10.21 -5.98
N THR A 46 17.90 10.95 -6.67
CA THR A 46 17.59 12.24 -7.31
C THR A 46 16.54 12.15 -8.45
N ILE A 47 16.21 10.94 -8.90
CA ILE A 47 15.24 10.69 -9.98
C ILE A 47 13.81 11.03 -9.53
N LYS A 48 13.28 12.21 -9.88
CA LYS A 48 11.89 12.60 -9.55
C LYS A 48 10.87 12.38 -10.67
N LYS A 49 11.24 11.70 -11.76
CA LYS A 49 10.33 11.41 -12.90
C LYS A 49 9.35 10.26 -12.63
N ARG A 50 9.63 9.42 -11.64
CA ARG A 50 8.81 8.25 -11.30
C ARG A 50 8.95 7.88 -9.83
N ARG A 51 7.95 7.19 -9.29
CA ARG A 51 8.06 6.50 -8.00
C ARG A 51 9.01 5.30 -8.13
N VAL A 52 9.92 5.16 -7.17
CA VAL A 52 10.85 4.01 -7.09
C VAL A 52 10.41 2.99 -6.03
N LEU A 53 9.81 3.45 -4.93
CA LEU A 53 9.37 2.60 -3.81
C LEU A 53 8.03 1.92 -4.13
N SER A 54 7.84 0.64 -3.79
CA SER A 54 6.54 -0.04 -3.94
C SER A 54 5.42 0.65 -3.15
N TYR A 55 4.17 0.56 -3.60
CA TYR A 55 3.04 1.16 -2.88
C TYR A 55 2.92 0.63 -1.45
N CYS A 56 3.15 -0.67 -1.23
CA CYS A 56 3.09 -1.24 0.10
C CYS A 56 4.16 -0.68 1.04
N TYR A 57 5.40 -0.56 0.55
CA TYR A 57 6.47 0.03 1.34
C TYR A 57 6.17 1.51 1.65
N LEU A 58 5.75 2.27 0.65
CA LEU A 58 5.38 3.67 0.82
C LEU A 58 4.22 3.84 1.78
N GLY A 59 3.14 3.07 1.63
CA GLY A 59 1.98 3.10 2.52
C GLY A 59 2.36 2.80 3.97
N LYS A 60 3.24 1.81 4.18
CA LYS A 60 3.77 1.51 5.52
C LYS A 60 4.58 2.68 6.09
N ARG A 61 5.43 3.32 5.28
CA ARG A 61 6.20 4.51 5.72
C ARG A 61 5.28 5.65 6.12
N ILE A 62 4.26 5.93 5.32
CA ILE A 62 3.26 6.96 5.63
C ILE A 62 2.57 6.66 6.97
N LEU A 63 2.08 5.43 7.17
CA LEU A 63 1.45 5.04 8.43
C LEU A 63 2.40 5.11 9.65
N THR A 64 3.70 4.99 9.44
CA THR A 64 4.71 5.06 10.51
C THR A 64 4.97 6.52 10.93
N HIS A 65 4.69 7.50 10.09
CA HIS A 65 5.02 8.91 10.32
C HIS A 65 3.74 9.74 10.52
N LYS A 66 3.60 10.41 11.67
CA LYS A 66 2.41 11.22 12.00
C LYS A 66 2.25 12.49 11.16
N ASN A 67 3.28 12.90 10.43
CA ASN A 67 3.33 14.18 9.72
C ASN A 67 2.65 14.15 8.35
N TYR A 68 2.09 13.02 7.95
CA TYR A 68 1.45 12.83 6.65
C TYR A 68 -0.05 12.70 6.82
N HIS A 69 -0.78 13.62 6.21
CA HIS A 69 -2.24 13.60 6.18
C HIS A 69 -2.72 13.22 4.78
N ILE A 70 -3.62 12.23 4.69
CA ILE A 70 -4.26 11.83 3.44
C ILE A 70 -5.75 12.14 3.56
N PRO A 71 -6.26 13.15 2.84
CA PRO A 71 -7.69 13.46 2.86
C PRO A 71 -8.49 12.38 2.12
N GLU A 72 -9.73 12.16 2.55
CA GLU A 72 -10.60 11.09 2.03
C GLU A 72 -10.86 11.20 0.51
N CYS A 73 -10.91 12.43 -0.02
CA CYS A 73 -11.08 12.66 -1.46
C CYS A 73 -9.94 12.04 -2.29
N ILE A 74 -8.71 12.04 -1.76
CA ILE A 74 -7.55 11.44 -2.42
C ILE A 74 -7.60 9.92 -2.30
N ILE A 75 -8.11 9.37 -1.20
CA ILE A 75 -8.32 7.92 -1.05
C ILE A 75 -9.27 7.41 -2.15
N LYS A 76 -10.40 8.08 -2.36
CA LYS A 76 -11.35 7.74 -3.43
C LYS A 76 -10.71 7.86 -4.82
N LYS A 77 -9.90 8.89 -5.04
CA LYS A 77 -9.16 9.07 -6.30
C LYS A 77 -8.13 7.96 -6.51
N ALA A 78 -7.40 7.58 -5.47
CA ALA A 78 -6.42 6.50 -5.49
C ALA A 78 -7.08 5.16 -5.84
N GLN A 79 -8.23 4.86 -5.24
CA GLN A 79 -9.01 3.66 -5.54
C GLN A 79 -9.39 3.61 -7.03
N ARG A 80 -9.94 4.69 -7.57
CA ARG A 80 -10.32 4.78 -9.00
C ARG A 80 -9.10 4.61 -9.92
N SER A 81 -7.97 5.23 -9.59
CA SER A 81 -6.73 5.09 -10.34
C SER A 81 -6.26 3.64 -10.39
N LEU A 82 -6.26 2.95 -9.24
CA LEU A 82 -5.87 1.54 -9.17
C LEU A 82 -6.79 0.64 -9.98
N ILE A 83 -8.11 0.89 -9.95
CA ILE A 83 -9.08 0.14 -10.75
C ILE A 83 -8.83 0.36 -12.25
N ASN A 84 -8.55 1.59 -12.67
CA ASN A 84 -8.28 1.90 -14.06
C ASN A 84 -6.95 1.32 -14.55
N GLU A 85 -5.92 1.30 -13.70
CA GLU A 85 -4.62 0.66 -13.98
C GLU A 85 -4.72 -0.87 -14.08
N ALA A 86 -5.77 -1.48 -13.52
CA ALA A 86 -6.00 -2.91 -13.54
C ALA A 86 -6.91 -3.39 -14.70
N LYS A 87 -7.50 -2.45 -15.46
CA LYS A 87 -8.25 -2.73 -16.68
C LYS A 87 -7.32 -2.70 -17.89
#